data_AF-A0A550GTU5-F1
#
_entry.id   AF-A0A550GTU5-F1
#
_cell.length_a   1.000
_cell.length_b   1.000
_cell.length_c   1.000
_cell.angle_alpha   90.00
_cell.angle_beta   90.00
_cell.angle_gamma   90.00
#
_symmetry.space_group_name_H-M   'P 1'
#
loop_
_entity.id
_entity.type
_entity.pdbx_description
1 polymer ?
#
loop_
_entity_poly.entity_id
_entity_poly.type
_entity_poly.pdbx_seq_one_letter_code
_entity_poly.pdbx_strand_id
1 'polypeptide(L)'
;MENGELPQLKEVYDELWRDARTMVRDMNRSIKSVFLVGFFMLWGALMQSLSVHQIYMKILGGSTRWLDYFYLYAISLGVLVMIIGGIWTLRSYNELKKRYANLIDLEKTLEE
;
A
#
# COMPACT_ATOMS: atom_id res chain seq x y z
N MET A 1 -48.76 -17.88 11.84
CA MET A 1 -47.95 -17.11 10.86
C MET A 1 -46.45 -17.33 11.09
N GLU A 2 -46.02 -18.48 11.63
CA GLU A 2 -44.65 -18.72 12.13
C GLU A 2 -43.71 -19.37 11.10
N ASN A 3 -44.24 -20.06 10.08
CA ASN A 3 -43.40 -20.85 9.16
C ASN A 3 -42.76 -20.02 8.03
N GLY A 4 -43.12 -18.73 7.90
CA GLY A 4 -42.58 -17.81 6.88
C GLY A 4 -41.40 -16.95 7.36
N GLU A 5 -41.19 -16.84 8.68
CA GLU A 5 -40.14 -15.99 9.27
C GLU A 5 -38.77 -16.68 9.25
N LEU A 6 -38.72 -18.01 9.44
CA LEU A 6 -37.49 -18.80 9.40
C LEU A 6 -36.76 -18.79 8.04
N PRO A 7 -37.45 -18.94 6.89
CA PRO A 7 -36.83 -18.85 5.57
C PRO A 7 -36.25 -17.46 5.27
N GLN A 8 -36.99 -16.39 5.64
CA GLN A 8 -36.55 -15.01 5.43
C GLN A 8 -35.35 -14.67 6.31
N LEU A 9 -35.33 -15.16 7.57
CA LEU A 9 -34.19 -14.97 8.47
C LEU A 9 -32.94 -15.69 7.94
N LYS A 10 -33.11 -16.88 7.37
CA LYS A 10 -32.01 -17.62 6.74
C LYS A 10 -31.47 -16.90 5.51
N GLU A 11 -32.36 -16.36 4.67
CA GLU A 11 -31.96 -15.60 3.48
C GLU A 11 -31.17 -14.34 3.84
N VAL A 12 -31.62 -13.58 4.84
CA VAL A 12 -30.91 -12.42 5.37
C VAL A 12 -29.55 -12.83 5.97
N TYR A 13 -29.51 -13.95 6.70
CA TYR A 13 -28.25 -14.47 7.23
C TYR A 13 -27.26 -14.86 6.13
N ASP A 14 -27.73 -15.56 5.09
CA ASP A 14 -26.90 -15.99 3.96
C ASP A 14 -26.37 -14.78 3.16
N GLU A 15 -27.18 -13.72 3.02
CA GLU A 15 -26.78 -12.47 2.39
C GLU A 15 -25.74 -11.71 3.23
N LEU A 16 -25.97 -11.54 4.53
CA LEU A 16 -25.00 -10.93 5.45
C LEU A 16 -23.67 -11.71 5.47
N TRP A 17 -23.74 -13.04 5.41
CA TRP A 17 -22.57 -13.90 5.33
C TRP A 17 -21.80 -13.75 4.02
N ARG A 18 -22.50 -13.58 2.89
CA ARG A 18 -21.87 -13.30 1.59
C ARG A 18 -21.19 -11.93 1.56
N ASP A 19 -21.85 -10.91 2.10
CA ASP A 19 -21.31 -9.56 2.14
C ASP A 19 -20.09 -9.47 3.07
N ALA A 20 -20.15 -10.12 4.24
CA ALA A 20 -19.02 -10.23 5.14
C ALA A 20 -17.80 -10.88 4.46
N ARG A 21 -17.99 -11.97 3.71
CA ARG A 21 -16.90 -12.61 2.94
C ARG A 21 -16.31 -11.69 1.88
N THR A 22 -17.16 -10.98 1.14
CA THR A 22 -16.73 -10.03 0.11
C THR A 22 -15.91 -8.90 0.73
N MET A 23 -16.38 -8.35 1.85
CA MET A 23 -15.70 -7.28 2.59
C MET A 23 -14.33 -7.72 3.11
N VAL A 24 -14.18 -8.95 3.61
CA VAL A 24 -12.89 -9.49 4.06
C VAL A 24 -11.91 -9.62 2.87
N ARG A 25 -12.38 -10.14 1.73
CA ARG A 25 -11.57 -10.30 0.52
C ARG A 25 -11.10 -8.94 -0.03
N ASP A 26 -11.99 -7.96 -0.08
CA ASP A 26 -11.67 -6.60 -0.53
C ASP A 26 -10.68 -5.92 0.43
N MET A 27 -10.83 -6.15 1.73
CA MET A 27 -9.89 -5.67 2.73
C MET A 27 -8.50 -6.30 2.57
N ASN A 28 -8.42 -7.61 2.33
CA ASN A 28 -7.16 -8.29 2.05
C ASN A 28 -6.49 -7.74 0.77
N ARG A 29 -7.27 -7.52 -0.29
CA ARG A 29 -6.78 -6.88 -1.52
C ARG A 29 -6.26 -5.47 -1.27
N SER A 30 -6.98 -4.68 -0.49
CA SER A 30 -6.58 -3.33 -0.09
C SER A 30 -5.26 -3.34 0.70
N ILE A 31 -5.12 -4.24 1.67
CA ILE A 31 -3.89 -4.42 2.45
C ILE A 31 -2.70 -4.76 1.54
N LYS A 32 -2.88 -5.64 0.54
CA LYS A 32 -1.84 -5.94 -0.46
C LYS A 32 -1.48 -4.72 -1.31
N SER A 33 -2.46 -3.90 -1.70
CA SER A 33 -2.21 -2.65 -2.43
C SER A 33 -1.40 -1.65 -1.60
N VAL A 34 -1.66 -1.52 -0.30
CA VAL A 34 -0.87 -0.67 0.62
C VAL A 34 0.60 -1.13 0.63
N PHE A 35 0.85 -2.44 0.73
CA PHE A 35 2.20 -2.98 0.64
C PHE A 35 2.89 -2.62 -0.69
N LEU A 36 2.20 -2.81 -1.81
CA LEU A 36 2.74 -2.51 -3.14
C LEU A 36 3.09 -1.03 -3.29
N VAL A 37 2.23 -0.12 -2.81
CA VAL A 37 2.51 1.32 -2.82
C VAL A 37 3.76 1.63 -2.02
N GLY A 38 3.87 1.12 -0.79
CA GLY A 38 5.06 1.32 0.04
C GLY A 38 6.33 0.78 -0.62
N PHE A 39 6.26 -0.42 -1.21
CA PHE A 39 7.37 -1.02 -1.95
C PHE A 39 7.79 -0.17 -3.16
N PHE A 40 6.84 0.25 -4.01
CA PHE A 40 7.14 1.06 -5.19
C PHE A 40 7.67 2.46 -4.85
N MET A 41 7.26 3.04 -3.72
CA MET A 41 7.85 4.28 -3.23
C MET A 41 9.34 4.11 -2.89
N LEU A 42 9.70 3.05 -2.18
CA LEU A 42 11.11 2.77 -1.85
C LEU A 42 11.93 2.42 -3.09
N TRP A 43 11.36 1.62 -4.00
CA TRP A 43 12.00 1.32 -5.28
C TRP A 43 12.21 2.57 -6.14
N GLY A 44 11.20 3.44 -6.21
CA GLY A 44 11.27 4.73 -6.91
C GLY A 44 12.33 5.65 -6.30
N ALA A 45 12.46 5.68 -4.97
CA ALA A 45 13.51 6.44 -4.29
C ALA A 45 14.91 5.96 -4.69
N LEU A 46 15.13 4.64 -4.76
CA LEU A 46 16.39 4.07 -5.22
C LEU A 46 16.72 4.52 -6.65
N MET A 47 15.75 4.41 -7.56
CA MET A 47 15.94 4.82 -8.96
C MET A 47 16.25 6.32 -9.09
N GLN A 48 15.55 7.18 -8.34
CA GLN A 48 15.81 8.61 -8.37
C GLN A 48 17.15 9.00 -7.70
N SER A 49 17.63 8.22 -6.74
CA SER A 49 18.97 8.45 -6.16
C SER A 49 20.10 8.32 -7.19
N LEU A 50 19.93 7.46 -8.21
CA LEU A 50 20.87 7.36 -9.34
C LEU A 50 20.87 8.65 -10.17
N SER A 51 19.70 9.27 -10.38
CA SER A 51 19.60 10.57 -11.06
C SER A 51 20.26 11.69 -10.26
N VAL A 52 20.13 11.70 -8.93
CA VAL A 52 20.86 12.63 -8.04
C VAL A 52 22.36 12.48 -8.24
N HIS A 53 22.87 11.24 -8.25
CA HIS A 53 24.28 10.97 -8.47
C HIS A 53 24.75 11.46 -9.85
N GLN A 54 23.99 11.21 -10.91
CA GLN A 54 24.32 11.70 -12.26
C GLN A 54 24.39 13.23 -12.34
N ILE A 55 23.43 13.93 -11.74
CA ILE A 55 23.42 15.40 -11.71
C ILE A 55 24.59 15.93 -10.88
N TYR A 56 24.89 15.28 -9.75
CA TYR A 56 26.03 15.64 -8.92
C TYR A 56 27.36 15.50 -9.69
N MET A 57 27.56 14.39 -10.41
CA MET A 57 28.74 14.19 -11.25
C MET A 57 28.83 15.21 -12.39
N LYS A 58 27.69 15.60 -12.97
CA LYS A 58 27.63 16.65 -14.00
C LYS A 58 28.06 18.02 -13.46
N ILE A 59 27.68 18.35 -12.23
CA ILE A 59 28.11 19.59 -11.55
C ILE A 59 29.61 19.54 -11.26
N LEU A 60 30.12 18.42 -10.74
CA LEU A 60 31.56 18.23 -10.52
C LEU A 60 32.38 18.31 -11.81
N GLY A 61 31.81 17.85 -12.93
CA GLY A 61 32.39 17.97 -14.27
C GLY A 61 32.41 19.41 -14.83
N GLY A 62 31.95 20.40 -14.07
CA GLY A 62 32.04 21.82 -14.42
C GLY A 62 30.75 22.45 -14.94
N SER A 63 29.59 21.79 -14.81
CA SER A 63 28.33 22.44 -15.16
C SER A 63 27.97 23.55 -14.18
N THR A 64 27.79 24.77 -14.69
CA THR A 64 27.36 25.96 -13.93
C THR A 64 25.89 26.34 -14.15
N ARG A 65 25.13 25.47 -14.83
CA ARG A 65 23.71 25.72 -15.10
C ARG A 65 22.92 25.70 -13.79
N TRP A 66 22.26 26.81 -13.47
CA TRP A 66 21.44 26.92 -12.25
C TRP A 66 20.39 25.80 -12.11
N LEU A 67 19.83 25.35 -13.25
CA LEU A 67 18.87 24.24 -13.30
C LEU A 67 19.44 22.93 -12.72
N ASP A 68 20.73 22.65 -12.90
CA ASP A 68 21.33 21.42 -12.39
C ASP A 68 21.34 21.42 -10.85
N TYR A 69 21.62 22.56 -10.23
CA TYR A 69 21.53 22.72 -8.76
C TYR A 69 20.10 22.64 -8.25
N PHE A 70 19.14 23.24 -8.97
CA PHE A 70 17.73 23.15 -8.63
C PHE A 70 17.23 21.70 -8.69
N TYR A 71 17.54 20.97 -9.77
CA TYR A 71 17.16 19.56 -9.90
C TYR A 71 17.85 18.68 -8.86
N LEU A 72 19.12 18.93 -8.56
CA LEU A 72 19.82 18.20 -7.50
C LEU A 72 19.07 18.34 -6.17
N TYR A 73 18.69 19.55 -5.80
CA TYR A 73 17.95 19.82 -4.56
C TYR A 73 16.55 19.19 -4.59
N ALA A 74 15.77 19.44 -5.64
CA ALA A 74 14.39 18.99 -5.75
C ALA A 74 14.29 17.46 -5.74
N ILE A 75 15.13 16.77 -6.51
CA ILE A 75 15.13 15.30 -6.58
C ILE A 75 15.63 14.71 -5.26
N SER A 76 16.67 15.28 -4.64
CA SER A 76 17.15 14.81 -3.32
C SER A 76 16.07 14.90 -2.24
N LEU A 77 15.32 15.99 -2.23
CA LEU A 77 14.19 16.16 -1.30
C LEU A 77 13.05 15.18 -1.61
N GLY A 78 12.74 14.96 -2.90
CA GLY A 78 11.76 13.95 -3.33
C GLY A 78 12.14 12.53 -2.91
N VAL A 79 13.42 12.16 -3.04
CA VAL A 79 13.96 10.86 -2.59
C VAL A 79 13.73 10.68 -1.08
N LEU A 80 14.04 11.69 -0.27
CA LEU A 80 13.80 11.64 1.18
C LEU A 80 12.32 11.44 1.51
N VAL A 81 11.43 12.19 0.87
CA VAL A 81 9.97 12.05 1.06
C VAL A 81 9.50 10.65 0.68
N MET A 82 9.98 10.10 -0.43
CA MET A 82 9.63 8.74 -0.86
C MET A 82 10.14 7.67 0.10
N ILE A 83 11.34 7.82 0.67
CA ILE A 83 11.88 6.89 1.67
C ILE A 83 11.02 6.93 2.94
N ILE A 84 10.79 8.12 3.49
CA ILE A 84 10.00 8.29 4.73
C ILE A 84 8.57 7.78 4.52
N GLY A 85 7.94 8.20 3.42
CA GLY A 85 6.60 7.76 3.04
C GLY A 85 6.51 6.25 2.85
N GLY A 86 7.44 5.66 2.08
CA GLY A 86 7.48 4.22 1.85
C GLY A 86 7.65 3.40 3.12
N ILE A 87 8.56 3.81 4.03
CA ILE A 87 8.72 3.17 5.35
C ILE A 87 7.44 3.28 6.17
N TRP A 88 6.83 4.47 6.22
CA TRP A 88 5.61 4.70 6.96
C TRP A 88 4.45 3.85 6.43
N THR A 89 4.25 3.80 5.11
CA THR A 89 3.24 2.97 4.46
C THR A 89 3.46 1.47 4.74
N LEU A 90 4.70 0.99 4.72
CA LEU A 90 5.00 -0.41 5.06
C LEU A 90 4.76 -0.72 6.55
N ARG A 91 4.98 0.25 7.45
CA ARG A 91 4.59 0.12 8.87
C ARG A 91 3.08 0.03 9.01
N SER A 92 2.32 0.89 8.33
CA SER A 92 0.87 0.83 8.30
C SER A 92 0.35 -0.49 7.72
N TYR A 93 1.00 -1.05 6.69
CA TYR A 93 0.69 -2.39 6.20
C TYR A 93 0.83 -3.45 7.30
N ASN A 94 1.92 -3.43 8.07
CA ASN A 94 2.13 -4.39 9.15
C ASN A 94 1.08 -4.23 10.27
N GLU A 95 0.68 -3.00 10.59
CA GLU A 95 -0.39 -2.73 11.56
C GLU A 95 -1.76 -3.24 11.07
N LEU A 96 -2.11 -2.96 9.81
CA LEU A 96 -3.35 -3.45 9.20
C LEU A 96 -3.38 -4.97 9.14
N LYS A 97 -2.28 -5.60 8.72
CA LYS A 97 -2.16 -7.06 8.66
C LYS A 97 -2.33 -7.68 10.05
N LYS A 98 -1.77 -7.07 11.11
CA LYS A 98 -1.96 -7.54 12.49
C LYS A 98 -3.39 -7.35 12.97
N ARG A 99 -3.99 -6.17 12.73
CA ARG A 99 -5.36 -5.85 13.17
C ARG A 99 -6.39 -6.79 12.55
N TYR A 100 -6.18 -7.17 11.30
CA TYR A 100 -7.10 -8.01 10.54
C TYR A 100 -6.62 -9.47 10.39
N ALA A 101 -5.63 -9.90 11.16
CA ALA A 101 -5.07 -11.25 11.09
C ALA A 101 -6.16 -12.33 11.27
N ASN A 102 -7.05 -12.15 12.25
CA ASN A 102 -8.14 -13.10 12.51
C ASN A 102 -9.14 -13.17 11.35
N LEU A 103 -9.40 -12.07 10.66
CA LEU A 103 -10.32 -12.05 9.50
C LEU A 103 -9.68 -12.69 8.27
N ILE A 104 -8.39 -12.48 8.08
CA ILE A 104 -7.62 -13.11 7.00
C ILE A 104 -7.51 -14.63 7.22
N ASP A 105 -7.39 -15.09 8.46
CA ASP A 105 -7.37 -16.52 8.80
C ASP A 105 -8.75 -17.16 8.62
N LEU A 106 -9.81 -16.40 8.92
CA LEU A 106 -11.18 -16.79 8.61
C LEU A 106 -11.41 -16.93 7.09
N GLU A 107 -10.89 -16.01 6.27
CA GLU A 107 -10.97 -16.11 4.81
C GLU A 107 -10.37 -17.43 4.31
N LYS A 108 -9.21 -17.83 4.84
CA LYS A 108 -8.51 -19.05 4.43
C LYS A 108 -9.25 -20.33 4.82
N THR A 109 -9.76 -20.38 6.06
CA THR A 109 -10.50 -21.54 6.57
C THR A 109 -11.88 -21.71 5.92
N LEU A 110 -12.41 -20.66 5.27
CA LEU A 110 -13.67 -20.69 4.53
C LEU A 110 -13.53 -20.96 3.03
N GLU A 111 -12.30 -20.92 2.49
CA GLU A 111 -11.99 -21.31 1.10
C GLU A 111 -11.55 -22.78 0.98
N GLU A 112 -11.23 -23.46 2.10
CA GLU A 112 -11.05 -24.92 2.21
C GLU A 112 -12.39 -25.65 2.42
#